data_AF-A0A1E1UX79-F1
#
_entry.id   AF-A0A1E1UX79-F1
#
_cell.length_a   1.000
_cell.length_b   1.000
_cell.length_c   1.000
_cell.angle_alpha   90.00
_cell.angle_beta   90.00
_cell.angle_gamma   90.00
#
_symmetry.space_group_name_H-M   'P 1'
#
loop_
_entity.id
_entity.type
_entity.pdbx_description
1 polymer ?
#
loop_
_entity_poly.entity_id
_entity_poly.type
_entity_poly.pdbx_seq_one_letter_code
_entity_poly.pdbx_strand_id
1 'polypeptide(L)'
;MQLQSLITCPHCGHAAADTMPTDACQFFYECKGCGALLRPKQGDCCVFCSYGSVPCPPIQEAVNGGSGNLSCCASHGPSGT
;
A
#
# COMPACT_ATOMS: atom_id res chain seq x y z
N MET A 1 3.15 -2.34 -14.20
CA MET A 1 2.96 -2.48 -12.74
C MET A 1 4.27 -2.80 -12.03
N GLN A 2 4.61 -2.05 -10.97
CA GLN A 2 5.71 -2.40 -10.07
C GLN A 2 5.11 -2.89 -8.75
N LEU A 3 5.24 -4.19 -8.48
CA LEU A 3 4.71 -4.79 -7.24
C LEU A 3 5.69 -4.66 -6.08
N GLN A 4 6.96 -4.37 -6.35
CA GLN A 4 7.98 -4.29 -5.33
C GLN A 4 8.00 -2.88 -4.73
N SER A 5 7.76 -2.80 -3.43
CA SER A 5 7.65 -1.54 -2.70
C SER A 5 8.44 -1.63 -1.40
N LEU A 6 9.15 -0.55 -1.08
CA LEU A 6 10.03 -0.51 0.08
C LEU A 6 9.22 0.04 1.25
N ILE A 7 8.81 -0.83 2.17
CA ILE A 7 8.11 -0.42 3.39
C ILE A 7 9.16 0.07 4.38
N THR A 8 9.02 1.32 4.81
CA THR A 8 9.86 1.91 5.85
C THR A 8 9.10 1.97 7.17
N CYS A 9 9.64 1.36 8.20
CA CYS A 9 9.03 1.34 9.52
C CYS A 9 9.24 2.68 10.24
N PRO A 10 8.18 3.42 10.61
CA PRO A 10 8.29 4.65 11.39
C PRO A 10 8.77 4.43 12.85
N HIS A 11 8.71 3.21 13.38
CA HIS A 11 9.13 2.93 14.75
C HIS A 11 10.64 2.76 14.91
N CYS A 12 11.30 2.12 13.94
CA CYS A 12 12.73 1.79 14.03
C CYS A 12 13.56 2.27 12.84
N GLY A 13 12.93 2.82 11.79
CA GLY A 13 13.59 3.24 10.55
C GLY A 13 14.01 2.09 9.63
N HIS A 14 13.72 0.83 9.99
CA HIS A 14 14.03 -0.32 9.14
C HIS A 14 13.22 -0.28 7.85
N ALA A 15 13.90 -0.44 6.72
CA ALA A 15 13.27 -0.44 5.41
C ALA A 15 13.42 -1.82 4.77
N ALA A 16 12.30 -2.43 4.39
CA ALA A 16 12.26 -3.77 3.81
C ALA A 16 11.54 -3.72 2.46
N ALA A 17 12.16 -4.34 1.45
CA ALA A 17 11.51 -4.54 0.16
C ALA A 17 10.51 -5.70 0.28
N ASP A 18 9.23 -5.40 0.04
CA ASP A 18 8.16 -6.39 0.02
C ASP A 18 7.35 -6.28 -1.26
N THR A 19 6.77 -7.40 -1.68
CA THR A 19 5.95 -7.47 -2.88
C THR A 19 4.50 -7.23 -2.50
N MET A 20 3.91 -6.15 -3.01
CA MET A 20 2.50 -5.83 -2.88
C MET A 20 1.66 -6.96 -3.48
N PRO A 21 0.79 -7.60 -2.67
CA PRO A 21 -0.17 -8.56 -3.21
C PRO A 21 -1.11 -7.85 -4.18
N THR A 22 -1.30 -8.42 -5.36
CA THR A 22 -2.26 -7.93 -6.37
C THR A 22 -3.69 -8.41 -6.11
N ASP A 23 -3.83 -9.43 -5.27
CA ASP A 23 -5.08 -10.14 -5.02
C ASP A 23 -5.83 -9.64 -3.77
N ALA A 24 -5.14 -8.93 -2.85
CA ALA A 24 -5.72 -8.48 -1.58
C ALA A 24 -5.04 -7.24 -1.00
N CYS A 25 -5.75 -6.53 -0.11
CA CYS A 25 -5.21 -5.38 0.62
C CYS A 25 -4.40 -5.79 1.85
N GLN A 26 -3.12 -5.42 1.90
CA GLN A 26 -2.28 -5.61 3.09
C GLN A 26 -2.58 -4.51 4.13
N PHE A 27 -3.42 -4.83 5.11
CA PHE A 27 -3.79 -3.88 6.18
C PHE A 27 -2.86 -3.95 7.40
N PHE A 28 -2.20 -5.09 7.60
CA PHE A 28 -1.23 -5.27 8.67
C PHE A 28 0.10 -5.68 8.07
N TYR A 29 1.15 -5.00 8.50
CA TYR A 29 2.51 -5.35 8.12
C TYR A 29 3.36 -5.48 9.38
N GLU A 30 3.92 -6.66 9.57
CA GLU A 30 4.86 -6.88 10.66
C GLU A 30 6.26 -6.44 10.21
N CYS A 31 6.85 -5.48 10.93
CA CYS A 31 8.18 -5.01 10.61
C CYS A 31 9.22 -6.12 10.84
N LYS A 32 9.95 -6.51 9.80
CA LYS A 32 11.05 -7.50 9.88
C LYS A 32 12.23 -7.07 10.76
N GLY A 33 12.34 -5.77 11.08
CA GLY A 33 13.40 -5.22 11.91
C GLY A 33 13.09 -5.24 13.41
N CYS A 34 11.87 -4.84 13.81
CA CYS A 34 11.50 -4.69 15.23
C CYS A 34 10.26 -5.50 15.65
N GLY A 35 9.60 -6.20 14.73
CA GLY A 35 8.37 -6.95 14.99
C GLY A 35 7.13 -6.07 15.22
N ALA A 36 7.23 -4.75 15.04
CA ALA A 36 6.09 -3.86 15.24
C ALA A 36 5.02 -4.08 14.16
N LEU A 37 3.75 -4.18 14.59
CA LEU A 37 2.62 -4.33 13.69
C LEU A 37 2.16 -2.97 13.18
N LEU A 38 2.50 -2.67 11.92
CA LEU A 38 2.15 -1.45 11.23
C LEU A 38 0.73 -1.54 10.66
N ARG A 39 -0.02 -0.44 10.78
CA ARG A 39 -1.37 -0.26 10.25
C ARG A 39 -1.40 0.96 9.33
N PRO A 40 -2.18 0.95 8.23
CA PRO A 40 -2.32 2.10 7.36
C PRO A 40 -2.82 3.32 8.13
N LYS A 41 -2.43 4.50 7.66
CA LYS A 41 -2.90 5.77 8.17
C LYS A 41 -4.36 5.97 7.77
N GLN A 42 -5.07 6.80 8.53
CA GLN A 42 -6.44 7.15 8.20
C GLN A 42 -6.49 7.84 6.84
N GLY A 43 -7.26 7.26 5.90
CA GLY A 43 -7.37 7.73 4.51
C GLY A 43 -6.57 6.92 3.49
N ASP A 44 -5.67 6.03 3.93
CA ASP A 44 -4.91 5.14 3.05
C ASP A 44 -5.53 3.73 2.96
N CYS A 45 -5.47 3.11 1.78
CA CYS A 45 -6.09 1.80 1.54
C CYS A 45 -5.24 0.60 2.03
N CYS A 46 -3.91 0.74 2.07
CA CYS A 46 -2.95 -0.34 2.34
C CYS A 46 -1.73 0.20 3.10
N VAL A 47 -1.02 -0.64 3.88
CA VAL A 47 0.25 -0.25 4.55
C VAL A 47 1.31 0.26 3.56
N PHE A 48 1.25 -0.19 2.32
CA PHE A 48 2.10 0.26 1.23
C PHE A 48 1.76 1.67 0.75
N CYS A 49 0.50 2.12 0.78
CA CYS A 49 0.18 3.52 0.48
C CYS A 49 0.68 4.46 1.59
N SER A 50 0.64 4.03 2.85
CA SER A 50 1.07 4.86 3.98
C SER A 50 2.58 4.92 4.22
N TYR A 51 3.28 3.80 3.99
CA TYR A 51 4.70 3.62 4.36
C TYR A 51 5.56 3.04 3.23
N GLY A 52 4.96 2.66 2.11
CA GLY A 52 5.67 2.14 0.95
C GLY A 52 6.24 3.28 0.10
N SER A 53 7.35 2.99 -0.59
CA SER A 53 7.96 3.92 -1.55
C SER A 53 7.16 4.04 -2.85
N VAL A 54 6.43 2.99 -3.22
CA VAL A 54 5.65 2.88 -4.46
C VAL A 54 4.18 2.63 -4.12
N PRO A 55 3.24 3.42 -4.66
CA PRO A 55 1.82 3.29 -4.35
C PRO A 55 1.21 1.99 -4.91
N CYS A 56 0.10 1.55 -4.30
CA CYS A 56 -0.59 0.29 -4.65
C CYS A 56 -0.88 0.22 -6.18
N PRO A 57 -0.74 -0.95 -6.84
CA PRO A 57 -0.84 -1.10 -8.31
C PRO A 57 -2.03 -0.42 -8.99
N PRO A 58 -3.27 -0.46 -8.44
CA PRO A 58 -4.39 0.26 -9.04
C PRO A 58 -4.18 1.78 -9.13
N ILE A 59 -3.42 2.40 -8.23
CA ILE A 59 -3.05 3.82 -8.33
C ILE A 59 -2.07 4.03 -9.49
N GLN A 60 -1.10 3.13 -9.67
CA GLN A 60 -0.16 3.20 -10.79
C GLN A 60 -0.87 3.07 -12.15
N GLU A 61 -1.87 2.19 -12.22
CA GLU A 61 -2.67 1.97 -13.43
C GLU A 61 -3.66 3.11 -13.67
N ALA A 62 -4.27 3.70 -12.63
CA ALA A 62 -5.13 4.87 -12.75
C ALA A 62 -4.39 6.09 -13.33
N VAL A 63 -3.11 6.27 -12.97
CA VAL A 63 -2.25 7.32 -13.55
C VAL A 63 -1.97 7.05 -15.05
N ASN A 64 -2.02 5.79 -15.50
CA ASN A 64 -1.82 5.38 -16.89
C ASN A 64 -3.13 5.10 -17.67
N GLY A 65 -4.31 5.40 -17.10
CA GLY A 65 -5.60 5.21 -17.78
C GLY A 65 -6.09 3.75 -17.86
N GLY A 66 -5.57 2.85 -17.02
CA GLY A 66 -5.96 1.45 -16.98
C GLY A 66 -7.04 1.14 -15.94
N SER A 67 -8.18 0.60 -16.39
CA SER A 67 -9.22 -0.01 -15.55
C SER A 67 -8.70 -1.27 -14.86
N GLY A 68 -7.90 -1.11 -13.80
CA GLY A 68 -7.44 -2.19 -12.95
C GLY A 68 -8.55 -2.65 -12.01
N ASN A 69 -8.90 -3.93 -12.09
CA ASN A 69 -9.75 -4.67 -11.16
C ASN A 69 -9.53 -4.20 -9.70
N LEU A 70 -10.64 -3.84 -9.07
CA LEU A 70 -10.71 -2.83 -8.04
C LEU A 70 -11.06 -3.52 -6.71
N SER A 71 -10.10 -4.18 -6.07
CA SER A 71 -10.37 -4.85 -4.78
C SER A 71 -9.74 -4.14 -3.57
N CYS A 72 -8.73 -3.31 -3.79
CA CYS A 72 -7.90 -2.77 -2.70
C CYS A 72 -8.10 -1.27 -2.43
N CYS A 73 -8.08 -0.43 -3.47
CA CYS A 73 -8.23 1.03 -3.36
C CYS A 73 -9.56 1.54 -3.98
N ALA A 74 -10.48 0.62 -4.29
CA ALA A 74 -11.80 0.84 -4.89
C ALA A 74 -12.74 1.72 -4.08
N SER A 75 -12.70 1.52 -2.78
CA SER A 75 -13.76 1.94 -1.87
C SER A 75 -13.50 3.31 -1.27
N HIS A 76 -12.41 3.98 -1.68
CA HIS A 76 -12.08 5.37 -1.35
C HIS A 76 -11.91 6.19 -2.64
N GLY A 77 -12.82 6.00 -3.61
CA GLY A 77 -13.11 7.06 -4.56
C GLY A 77 -13.63 8.30 -3.80
N PRO A 78 -13.42 9.52 -4.31
CA PRO A 78 -13.94 10.72 -3.66
C PRO A 78 -15.47 10.61 -3.64
N SER A 79 -16.03 10.33 -2.46
CA SER A 79 -17.45 10.57 -2.22
C SER A 79 -17.70 12.07 -2.33
N GLY A 80 -18.44 12.46 -3.36
CA GLY A 80 -19.20 13.70 -3.39
C GLY A 80 -18.56 14.84 -4.18
N THR A 81 -18.96 14.99 -5.44
CA THR A 81 -20.05 15.91 -5.85
C THR A 81 -20.69 15.41 -7.13
#